data_AF-A0A957MEJ1-F1
#
_entry.id   AF-A0A957MEJ1-F1
#
_cell.length_a   1.000
_cell.length_b   1.000
_cell.length_c   1.000
_cell.angle_alpha   90.00
_cell.angle_beta   90.00
_cell.angle_gamma   90.00
#
_symmetry.space_group_name_H-M   'P 1'
#
loop_
_entity.id
_entity.type
_entity.pdbx_description
1 polymer ?
#
loop_
_entity_poly.entity_id
_entity_poly.type
_entity_poly.pdbx_seq_one_letter_code
_entity_poly.pdbx_strand_id
1 'polypeptide(L)' 'GWQTALRGLEPGDIIAQHVTLNVAEDAAPKHYDLLVGLYSPQNWQRLTTVQEGEERDYAVAGTIEVAP' A
#
# COMPACT_ATOMS: atom_id res chain seq x y z
N GLY A 1 5.69 -18.08 4.15
CA GLY A 1 6.20 -16.69 4.02
C GLY A 1 5.61 -16.05 2.77
N TRP A 2 5.76 -14.74 2.56
CA TRP A 2 5.23 -14.01 1.39
C TRP A 2 5.54 -14.66 0.04
N GLN A 3 6.71 -15.30 -0.09
CA GLN A 3 7.13 -16.05 -1.28
C GLN A 3 6.22 -17.23 -1.64
N THR A 4 5.46 -17.77 -0.68
CA THR A 4 4.51 -18.87 -0.88
C THR A 4 3.10 -18.35 -1.21
N ALA A 5 2.72 -17.20 -0.66
CA ALA A 5 1.36 -16.64 -0.79
C ALA A 5 1.07 -16.01 -2.17
N LEU A 6 2.11 -15.69 -2.93
CA LEU A 6 1.98 -14.99 -4.22
C LEU A 6 2.33 -15.87 -5.43
N ARG A 7 2.57 -17.18 -5.24
CA ARG A 7 2.71 -18.12 -6.36
C ARG A 7 1.33 -18.46 -6.92
N GLY A 8 1.21 -18.40 -8.24
CA GLY A 8 -0.02 -18.80 -8.94
C GLY A 8 -1.08 -17.70 -9.03
N LEU A 9 -0.73 -16.45 -8.75
CA LEU A 9 -1.62 -15.32 -9.06
C LEU A 9 -1.69 -15.11 -10.57
N GLU A 10 -2.91 -15.06 -11.08
CA GLU A 10 -3.21 -14.75 -12.47
C GLU A 10 -3.65 -13.30 -12.63
N PRO A 11 -3.48 -12.69 -13.81
CA PRO A 11 -4.02 -11.36 -14.08
C PRO A 11 -5.53 -11.31 -13.81
N GLY A 12 -5.94 -10.44 -12.88
CA GLY A 12 -7.34 -10.30 -12.46
C GLY A 12 -7.63 -10.84 -11.05
N ASP A 13 -6.70 -11.60 -10.46
CA ASP A 13 -6.83 -12.07 -9.08
C ASP A 13 -6.83 -10.91 -8.08
N ILE A 14 -7.69 -11.01 -7.06
CA ILE A 14 -7.79 -10.04 -5.98
C ILE A 14 -6.95 -10.54 -4.80
N ILE A 15 -5.96 -9.73 -4.42
CA ILE A 15 -5.20 -9.92 -3.19
C ILE A 15 -5.83 -9.08 -2.08
N ALA A 16 -6.37 -9.73 -1.05
CA ALA A 16 -6.88 -9.06 0.13
C ALA A 16 -5.96 -9.32 1.33
N GLN A 17 -5.46 -8.25 1.95
CA GLN A 17 -4.64 -8.33 3.15
C GLN A 17 -5.13 -7.33 4.19
N HIS A 18 -5.28 -7.79 5.43
CA HIS A 18 -5.51 -6.94 6.58
C HIS A 18 -4.18 -6.62 7.26
N VAL A 19 -3.93 -5.34 7.49
CA VAL A 19 -2.75 -4.84 8.18
C VAL A 19 -3.21 -3.89 9.28
N THR A 20 -2.66 -4.05 10.48
CA THR A 20 -2.84 -3.08 11.58
C THR A 20 -1.71 -2.08 11.53
N LEU A 21 -2.04 -0.80 11.39
CA LEU A 21 -1.09 0.30 11.45
C LEU A 21 -1.14 0.91 12.86
N ASN A 22 -0.01 0.95 13.54
CA ASN A 22 0.11 1.62 14.82
C ASN A 22 0.46 3.10 14.57
N VAL A 23 -0.43 4.00 14.98
CA VAL A 23 -0.17 5.45 14.99
C VAL A 23 0.51 5.78 16.32
N ALA A 24 1.60 6.54 16.29
CA ALA A 24 2.31 6.93 17.51
C ALA A 24 1.43 7.84 18.37
N GLU A 25 1.53 7.74 19.70
CA GLU A 25 0.74 8.56 20.63
C GLU A 25 1.02 10.07 20.50
N ASP A 26 2.21 10.42 20.04
CA ASP A 26 2.66 11.79 19.79
C ASP A 26 2.48 12.22 18.31
N ALA A 27 1.76 11.45 17.50
CA ALA A 27 1.45 11.82 16.14
C ALA A 27 0.67 13.14 16.13
N ALA A 28 1.16 14.13 15.37
CA ALA A 28 0.54 15.44 15.30
C ALA A 28 -0.92 15.33 14.79
N PRO A 29 -1.89 16.04 15.41
CA PRO A 29 -3.27 16.03 14.94
C PRO A 29 -3.40 16.70 13.57
N LYS A 30 -3.74 15.92 12.53
CA LYS A 30 -4.01 16.37 11.16
C LYS A 30 -4.48 15.21 10.28
N HIS A 31 -4.75 15.54 9.02
CA HIS A 31 -4.99 14.57 7.96
C HIS A 31 -3.66 14.08 7.38
N TYR A 32 -3.56 12.77 7.17
CA TYR A 32 -2.43 12.11 6.52
C TYR A 32 -2.91 11.29 5.33
N ASP A 33 -2.14 11.31 4.25
CA ASP A 33 -2.32 10.38 3.14
C ASP A 33 -1.75 9.01 3.52
N LEU A 34 -2.54 7.96 3.32
CA LEU A 34 -2.09 6.59 3.46
C LEU A 34 -1.57 6.11 2.11
N LEU A 35 -0.25 5.97 1.99
CA LEU A 35 0.42 5.54 0.78
C LEU A 35 0.88 4.08 0.92
N VAL A 36 0.71 3.28 -0.14
CA VAL A 36 1.19 1.89 -0.19
C VAL A 36 2.19 1.71 -1.33
N GLY A 37 3.34 1.12 -1.02
CA GLY A 37 4.32 0.69 -2.01
C GLY A 37 3.99 -0.70 -2.53
N LEU A 38 3.95 -0.86 -3.86
CA LEU A 38 3.70 -2.15 -4.50
C LEU A 38 5.03 -2.73 -4.99
N TYR A 39 5.24 -4.02 -4.75
CA TYR A 39 6.45 -4.73 -5.17
C TYR A 39 6.08 -5.97 -5.97
N SER A 40 6.81 -6.21 -7.05
CA SER A 40 6.67 -7.44 -7.83
C SER A 40 7.12 -8.64 -7.00
N PRO A 41 6.30 -9.70 -6.88
CA PRO A 41 6.68 -10.90 -6.15
C PRO A 41 7.82 -11.70 -6.82
N GLN A 42 8.08 -11.44 -8.11
CA GLN A 42 9.03 -12.22 -8.90
C GLN A 42 10.47 -11.78 -8.65
N ASN A 43 10.68 -10.48 -8.45
CA ASN A 43 12.00 -9.88 -8.39
C ASN A 43 12.13 -8.77 -7.34
N TRP A 44 11.09 -8.54 -6.52
CA TRP A 44 11.04 -7.47 -5.51
C TRP A 44 11.25 -6.07 -6.06
N GLN A 45 11.06 -5.86 -7.36
CA GLN A 45 11.13 -4.54 -7.96
C GLN A 45 9.94 -3.70 -7.51
N ARG A 46 10.18 -2.42 -7.18
CA ARG A 46 9.12 -1.44 -6.93
C ARG A 46 8.31 -1.25 -8.21
N LEU A 47 7.00 -1.42 -8.10
CA LEU A 47 6.06 -1.18 -9.19
C LEU A 47 5.61 0.28 -9.18
N THR A 48 5.38 0.83 -10.37
CA THR A 48 4.71 2.11 -10.53
C THR A 48 3.22 1.91 -10.79
N THR A 49 2.43 2.92 -10.43
CA THR A 49 0.99 2.99 -10.66
C THR A 49 0.65 4.26 -11.41
N VAL A 50 -0.45 4.24 -12.16
CA VAL A 50 -1.01 5.43 -12.79
C VAL A 50 -2.18 5.91 -11.94
N GLN A 51 -2.09 7.12 -11.42
CA GLN A 51 -3.13 7.75 -10.59
C GLN A 51 -3.36 9.16 -11.11
N GLU A 52 -4.62 9.48 -11.43
CA GLU A 52 -4.99 10.79 -11.97
C GLU A 52 -4.19 11.18 -13.24
N GLY A 53 -3.72 10.18 -14.00
CA GLY A 53 -2.91 10.37 -15.19
C GLY A 53 -1.41 10.54 -14.93
N GLU A 54 -0.96 10.51 -13.68
CA GLU A 54 0.45 10.60 -13.30
C GLU A 54 1.02 9.24 -12.91
N GLU A 55 2.27 8.99 -13.30
CA GLU A 55 3.02 7.81 -12.85
C GLU A 55 3.62 8.07 -11.45
N ARG A 56 3.33 7.18 -10.50
CA ARG A 56 3.79 7.26 -9.11
C ARG A 56 4.33 5.91 -8.66
N ASP A 57 5.35 5.90 -7.80
CA ASP A 57 5.92 4.67 -7.24
C ASP A 57 5.14 4.15 -6.01
N TYR A 58 4.03 4.78 -5.64
CA TYR A 58 3.11 4.37 -4.58
C TYR A 58 1.67 4.43 -5.09
N ALA A 59 0.74 3.76 -4.42
CA ALA A 59 -0.70 3.99 -4.57
C ALA A 59 -1.25 4.71 -3.32
N VAL A 60 -2.21 5.62 -3.50
CA VAL A 60 -2.97 6.23 -2.41
C VAL A 60 -4.07 5.24 -1.99
N ALA A 61 -3.95 4.70 -0.78
CA ALA A 61 -4.94 3.77 -0.22
C ALA A 61 -6.09 4.49 0.50
N GLY A 62 -5.91 5.76 0.84
CA GLY A 62 -6.93 6.61 1.48
C GLY A 62 -6.30 7.71 2.32
N THR A 63 -7.09 8.27 3.22
CA THR A 63 -6.65 9.26 4.21
C THR A 63 -6.98 8.76 5.62
N ILE A 64 -6.18 9.20 6.59
CA ILE A 64 -6.46 9.02 8.02
C ILE A 64 -6.49 10.38 8.70
N GLU A 65 -7.39 10.55 9.66
CA GLU A 65 -7.42 11.71 10.55
C GLU A 65 -6.87 11.30 11.92
N VAL A 66 -5.86 12.05 12.38
CA VAL A 66 -5.43 11.98 13.78
C VAL A 66 -6.07 13.16 14.49
N ALA A 67 -6.99 12.87 15.41
CA ALA A 67 -7.66 13.85 16.25
C ALA A 67 -6.90 14.05 17.58
N PRO A 68 -7.09 15.20 18.26
CA PRO A 68 -6.57 15.44 19.61
C PRO A 68 -7.13 14.49 20.68
#